data_AF-A0A8I2K4V9-F1
#
_entry.id   AF-A0A8I2K4V9-F1
#
_cell.length_a   1.000
_cell.length_b   1.000
_cell.length_c   1.000
_cell.angle_alpha   90.00
_cell.angle_beta   90.00
_cell.angle_gamma   90.00
#
_symmetry.space_group_name_H-M   'P 1'
#
loop_
_entity.id
_entity.type
_entity.pdbx_description
1 polymer ?
#
loop_
_entity_poly.entity_id
_entity_poly.type
_entity_poly.pdbx_seq_one_letter_code
_entity_poly.pdbx_strand_id
1 'polypeptide(L)'
;MAPLYALLALLAIMGIYLSLKRRSERDDLSAMIKGVLFQLTRKLQVLIQKRQAEVALSNWRPSFIAISSASISRLAPFDLLRWISHYHGFGSFIHFVKGPLDETHQSEAKVKLEQLINQVTESRAGIYVDTIISPSFKTAVAQIVQLPGIAGMENNSILFEFHEDHPEAISDIIEGCHFASVVDFNMTVLRSSDRHFGYKKRIDIWLTPGDYANANLMILLAYIIIGHPEWKRCKIGLFAAFETSEMDAHVAQLNRLIDEGRIPISKKNVRKIPWDKDKSSYEAQVSLHSEAADLVIMGFSLKKLKKDKGNFFKKFGNVKDILFVKAGQKIVITETDEG
;
A
#
# COMPACT_ATOMS: atom_id res chain seq x y z
N MET A 1 -29.99 -7.65 -50.24
CA MET A 1 -30.22 -6.20 -49.96
C MET A 1 -29.48 -5.76 -48.68
N ALA A 2 -29.77 -6.33 -47.50
CA ALA A 2 -29.10 -5.97 -46.24
C ALA A 2 -27.53 -5.98 -46.23
N PRO A 3 -26.83 -6.99 -46.79
CA PRO A 3 -25.36 -7.02 -46.74
C PRO A 3 -24.70 -5.95 -47.62
N LEU A 4 -25.36 -5.54 -48.71
CA LEU A 4 -24.89 -4.48 -49.59
C LEU A 4 -24.96 -3.11 -48.88
N TYR A 5 -26.05 -2.85 -48.17
CA TYR A 5 -26.20 -1.63 -47.38
C TYR A 5 -25.23 -1.59 -46.18
N ALA A 6 -24.98 -2.73 -45.54
CA ALA A 6 -23.98 -2.82 -44.46
C ALA A 6 -22.55 -2.55 -44.97
N LEU A 7 -22.18 -3.11 -46.14
CA LEU A 7 -20.89 -2.85 -46.77
C LEU A 7 -20.74 -1.37 -47.16
N LEU A 8 -21.78 -0.77 -47.75
CA LEU A 8 -21.80 0.65 -48.10
C LEU A 8 -21.69 1.55 -46.87
N ALA A 9 -22.35 1.20 -45.77
CA ALA A 9 -22.24 1.92 -44.51
C ALA A 9 -20.83 1.85 -43.92
N LEU A 10 -20.20 0.66 -43.92
CA LEU A 10 -18.80 0.50 -43.48
C LEU A 10 -17.83 1.29 -44.35
N LEU A 11 -18.02 1.29 -45.68
CA LEU A 11 -17.20 2.08 -46.61
C LEU A 11 -17.41 3.59 -46.39
N ALA A 12 -18.63 4.03 -46.11
CA ALA A 12 -18.92 5.43 -45.80
C ALA A 12 -18.28 5.86 -44.47
N ILE A 13 -18.39 5.05 -43.42
CA ILE A 13 -17.74 5.30 -42.12
C ILE A 13 -16.22 5.35 -42.29
N MET A 14 -15.63 4.40 -43.04
CA MET A 14 -14.20 4.37 -43.29
C MET A 14 -13.73 5.56 -44.14
N GLY A 15 -14.53 5.99 -45.13
CA GLY A 15 -14.27 7.19 -45.93
C GLY A 15 -14.30 8.47 -45.10
N ILE A 16 -15.29 8.62 -44.21
CA ILE A 16 -15.39 9.75 -43.27
C ILE A 16 -14.19 9.76 -42.33
N TYR A 17 -13.81 8.61 -41.76
CA TYR A 17 -12.65 8.48 -40.87
C TYR A 17 -11.34 8.88 -41.57
N LEU A 18 -11.10 8.38 -42.79
CA LEU A 18 -9.89 8.70 -43.56
C LEU A 18 -9.85 10.18 -43.99
N SER A 19 -11.01 10.78 -44.29
CA SER A 19 -11.14 12.20 -44.63
C SER A 19 -10.84 13.11 -43.43
N LEU A 20 -11.40 12.78 -42.26
CA LEU A 20 -11.11 13.47 -40.99
C LEU A 20 -9.63 13.34 -40.62
N LYS A 21 -9.05 12.14 -40.76
CA LYS A 21 -7.62 11.87 -40.52
C LYS A 21 -6.68 12.64 -41.46
N ARG A 22 -7.12 12.96 -42.69
CA ARG A 22 -6.34 13.76 -43.64
C ARG A 22 -6.43 15.27 -43.39
N ARG A 23 -7.54 15.74 -42.80
CA ARG A 23 -7.78 17.16 -42.54
C ARG A 23 -7.35 17.62 -41.15
N SER A 24 -7.37 16.74 -40.15
CA SER A 24 -6.90 17.10 -38.81
C SER A 24 -5.38 16.94 -38.75
N GLU A 25 -4.69 17.96 -38.25
CA GLU A 25 -3.36 17.74 -37.68
C GLU A 25 -3.48 16.67 -36.58
N ARG A 26 -2.44 15.84 -36.40
CA ARG A 26 -2.46 14.73 -35.42
C ARG A 26 -2.84 15.19 -34.00
N ASP A 27 -2.59 16.45 -33.67
CA ASP A 27 -2.84 17.05 -32.36
C ASP A 27 -4.34 17.22 -32.07
N ASP A 28 -5.17 17.48 -33.08
CA ASP A 28 -6.60 17.77 -32.90
C ASP A 28 -7.42 16.49 -32.61
N LEU A 29 -7.07 15.37 -33.28
CA LEU A 29 -7.68 14.07 -33.00
C LEU A 29 -7.25 13.53 -31.62
N SER A 30 -5.99 13.74 -31.24
CA SER A 30 -5.48 13.38 -29.91
C SER A 30 -6.21 14.18 -28.82
N ALA A 31 -6.39 15.48 -29.02
CA ALA A 31 -7.16 16.34 -28.12
C ALA A 31 -8.62 15.90 -27.98
N MET A 32 -9.28 15.54 -29.08
CA MET A 32 -10.66 15.04 -29.07
C MET A 32 -10.78 13.71 -28.30
N ILE A 33 -9.87 12.76 -28.54
CA ILE A 33 -9.86 11.47 -27.81
C ILE A 33 -9.64 11.70 -26.32
N LYS A 34 -8.69 12.56 -25.93
CA LYS A 34 -8.51 12.97 -24.53
C LYS A 34 -9.80 13.54 -23.95
N GLY A 35 -10.50 14.41 -24.69
CA GLY A 35 -11.79 14.97 -24.29
C GLY A 35 -12.85 13.89 -24.02
N VAL A 36 -12.97 12.89 -24.89
CA VAL A 36 -13.89 11.75 -24.69
C VAL A 36 -13.51 10.94 -23.45
N LEU A 37 -12.22 10.66 -23.26
CA LEU A 37 -11.72 9.94 -22.08
C LEU A 37 -12.04 10.70 -20.79
N PHE A 38 -11.80 12.02 -20.75
CA PHE A 38 -12.15 12.84 -19.58
C PHE A 38 -13.64 12.83 -19.27
N GLN A 39 -14.50 12.91 -20.30
CA GLN A 39 -15.94 12.83 -20.09
C GLN A 39 -16.39 11.47 -19.57
N LEU A 40 -15.79 10.38 -20.06
CA LEU A 40 -16.04 9.03 -19.58
C LEU A 40 -15.60 8.88 -18.12
N THR A 41 -14.36 9.25 -17.79
CA THR A 41 -13.82 9.18 -16.42
C THR A 41 -14.70 9.95 -15.45
N ARG A 42 -15.09 11.19 -15.80
CA ARG A 42 -16.00 11.99 -14.97
C ARG A 42 -17.35 11.30 -14.75
N LYS A 43 -17.97 10.74 -15.81
CA LYS A 43 -19.25 10.02 -15.70
C LYS A 43 -19.13 8.81 -14.77
N LEU A 44 -18.04 8.04 -14.89
CA LEU A 44 -17.78 6.89 -14.05
C LEU A 44 -17.56 7.29 -12.59
N GLN A 45 -16.73 8.31 -12.31
CA GLN A 45 -16.50 8.81 -10.96
C GLN A 45 -17.80 9.30 -10.30
N VAL A 46 -18.61 10.10 -11.01
CA VAL A 46 -19.90 10.58 -10.49
C VAL A 46 -20.87 9.42 -10.24
N LEU A 47 -20.87 8.39 -11.11
CA LEU A 47 -21.70 7.20 -10.92
C LEU A 47 -21.29 6.41 -9.69
N ILE A 48 -19.98 6.22 -9.48
CA ILE A 48 -19.44 5.51 -8.30
C ILE A 48 -19.79 6.30 -7.04
N GLN A 49 -19.51 7.61 -7.01
CA GLN A 49 -19.81 8.48 -5.87
C GLN A 49 -21.29 8.45 -5.48
N LYS A 50 -22.21 8.49 -6.46
CA LYS A 50 -23.67 8.39 -6.21
C LYS A 50 -24.11 7.03 -5.66
N ARG A 51 -23.35 5.97 -5.94
CA ARG A 51 -23.66 4.59 -5.52
C ARG A 51 -22.87 4.16 -4.28
N GLN A 52 -22.01 5.01 -3.75
CA GLN A 52 -21.16 4.75 -2.59
C GLN A 52 -21.92 4.75 -1.25
N ALA A 53 -23.20 4.33 -1.28
CA ALA A 53 -23.94 3.99 -0.09
C ALA A 53 -23.49 2.58 0.35
N GLU A 54 -22.83 2.53 1.51
CA GLU A 54 -22.40 1.31 2.23
C GLU A 54 -21.63 0.29 1.38
N VAL A 55 -20.37 0.57 1.06
CA VAL A 55 -19.43 -0.52 0.74
C VAL A 55 -19.31 -1.37 2.01
N ALA A 56 -19.95 -2.54 2.00
CA ALA A 56 -19.92 -3.47 3.11
C ALA A 56 -18.46 -3.79 3.49
N LEU A 57 -18.16 -3.74 4.79
CA LEU A 57 -16.85 -4.07 5.37
C LEU A 57 -16.32 -5.47 4.97
N SER A 58 -17.15 -6.32 4.38
CA SER A 58 -16.80 -7.64 3.85
C SER A 58 -15.97 -7.59 2.57
N ASN A 59 -16.00 -6.50 1.81
CA ASN A 59 -15.35 -6.40 0.50
C ASN A 59 -14.21 -5.36 0.51
N TRP A 60 -13.41 -5.34 1.57
CA TRP A 60 -12.28 -4.42 1.69
C TRP A 60 -11.29 -4.64 0.54
N ARG A 61 -10.90 -3.54 -0.13
CA ARG A 61 -9.86 -3.52 -1.17
C ARG A 61 -8.78 -2.51 -0.79
N PRO A 62 -7.48 -2.83 -0.99
CA PRO A 62 -6.42 -1.91 -0.64
C PRO A 62 -6.44 -0.67 -1.56
N SER A 63 -6.63 0.52 -0.99
CA SER A 63 -6.39 1.80 -1.67
C SER A 63 -5.36 2.58 -0.88
N PHE A 64 -4.11 2.52 -1.35
CA PHE A 64 -2.96 3.05 -0.64
C PHE A 64 -2.51 4.39 -1.22
N ILE A 65 -2.13 5.30 -0.33
CA ILE A 65 -1.32 6.46 -0.68
C ILE A 65 0.06 6.27 -0.07
N ALA A 66 1.12 6.29 -0.87
CA ALA A 66 2.49 6.39 -0.38
C ALA A 66 2.97 7.83 -0.49
N ILE A 67 3.68 8.32 0.52
CA ILE A 67 4.31 9.64 0.51
C ILE A 67 5.78 9.52 0.87
N SER A 68 6.66 10.12 0.07
CA SER A 68 8.10 10.13 0.32
C SER A 68 8.78 11.36 -0.29
N SER A 69 9.74 11.94 0.43
CA SER A 69 10.66 12.94 -0.11
C SER A 69 11.84 12.32 -0.88
N ALA A 70 12.04 11.00 -0.77
CA ALA A 70 13.14 10.26 -1.37
C ALA A 70 12.66 9.28 -2.46
N SER A 71 11.52 9.58 -3.11
CA SER A 71 10.84 8.66 -4.03
C SER A 71 11.65 8.22 -5.25
N ILE A 72 12.67 9.00 -5.62
CA ILE A 72 13.55 8.71 -6.77
C ILE A 72 14.76 7.89 -6.34
N SER A 73 15.29 8.12 -5.14
CA SER A 73 16.47 7.42 -4.64
C SER A 73 16.13 6.11 -3.94
N ARG A 74 14.95 6.00 -3.31
CA ARG A 74 14.51 4.81 -2.59
C ARG A 74 13.37 4.11 -3.33
N LEU A 75 13.70 2.97 -3.92
CA LEU A 75 12.74 2.16 -4.71
C LEU A 75 11.87 1.25 -3.84
N ALA A 76 12.29 0.92 -2.62
CA ALA A 76 11.57 0.01 -1.74
C ALA A 76 10.07 0.36 -1.53
N PRO A 77 9.68 1.60 -1.17
CA PRO A 77 8.28 1.95 -1.01
C PRO A 77 7.51 1.91 -2.35
N PHE A 78 8.18 2.16 -3.46
CA PHE A 78 7.58 2.15 -4.80
C PHE A 78 7.23 0.72 -5.21
N ASP A 79 8.18 -0.20 -5.05
CA ASP A 79 7.98 -1.62 -5.31
C ASP A 79 6.89 -2.21 -4.42
N LEU A 80 6.90 -1.88 -3.12
CA LEU A 80 5.86 -2.34 -2.20
C LEU A 80 4.48 -1.87 -2.64
N LEU A 81 4.32 -0.58 -2.97
CA LEU A 81 3.05 -0.03 -3.44
C LEU A 81 2.62 -0.71 -4.75
N ARG A 82 3.54 -0.88 -5.70
CA ARG A 82 3.29 -1.56 -6.98
C ARG A 82 2.78 -2.98 -6.79
N TRP A 83 3.32 -3.73 -5.83
CA TRP A 83 2.84 -5.09 -5.54
C TRP A 83 1.45 -5.08 -4.89
N ILE A 84 1.21 -4.17 -3.95
CA ILE A 84 -0.10 -4.02 -3.30
C ILE A 84 -1.19 -3.67 -4.33
N SER A 85 -0.84 -2.88 -5.35
CA SER A 85 -1.78 -2.39 -6.37
C SER A 85 -1.88 -3.27 -7.62
N HIS A 86 -1.30 -4.48 -7.63
CA HIS A 86 -1.17 -5.25 -8.88
C HIS A 86 -2.49 -5.79 -9.46
N TYR A 87 -3.33 -6.44 -8.64
CA TYR A 87 -4.58 -7.07 -9.12
C TYR A 87 -5.84 -6.27 -8.80
N HIS A 88 -6.07 -6.02 -7.52
CA HIS A 88 -7.33 -5.48 -7.01
C HIS A 88 -7.14 -4.24 -6.13
N GLY A 89 -5.89 -3.81 -5.97
CA GLY A 89 -5.53 -2.64 -5.21
C GLY A 89 -5.31 -1.41 -6.07
N PHE A 90 -5.42 -0.25 -5.46
CA PHE A 90 -5.04 1.02 -6.07
C PHE A 90 -3.94 1.66 -5.24
N GLY A 91 -3.07 2.38 -5.93
CA GLY A 91 -1.89 3.00 -5.33
C GLY A 91 -1.69 4.38 -5.91
N SER A 92 -1.51 5.36 -5.04
CA SER A 92 -1.05 6.71 -5.41
C SER A 92 0.30 6.94 -4.74
N PHE A 93 1.36 7.19 -5.51
CA PHE A 93 2.67 7.54 -4.98
C PHE A 93 2.88 9.05 -5.12
N ILE A 94 2.98 9.74 -3.99
CA ILE A 94 3.15 11.19 -3.95
C ILE A 94 4.57 11.54 -3.52
N HIS A 95 5.30 12.26 -4.37
CA HIS A 95 6.58 12.85 -3.99
C HIS A 95 6.36 14.13 -3.18
N PHE A 96 6.96 14.19 -2.00
CA PHE A 96 6.88 15.37 -1.13
C PHE A 96 8.04 16.33 -1.39
N VAL A 97 7.72 17.52 -1.89
CA VAL A 97 8.64 18.66 -2.02
C VAL A 97 8.43 19.58 -0.82
N LYS A 98 9.47 19.71 0.01
CA LYS A 98 9.42 20.53 1.23
C LYS A 98 9.70 21.99 0.89
N GLY A 99 8.69 22.84 0.99
CA GLY A 99 8.83 24.28 0.76
C GLY A 99 7.50 25.01 0.61
N PRO A 100 7.52 26.36 0.53
CA PRO A 100 6.36 27.14 0.12
C PRO A 100 6.00 26.87 -1.35
N LEU A 101 4.75 27.16 -1.72
CA LEU A 101 4.33 27.11 -3.11
C LEU A 101 4.86 28.35 -3.84
N ASP A 102 6.02 28.21 -4.46
CA ASP A 102 6.66 29.22 -5.31
C ASP A 102 7.13 28.61 -6.65
N GLU A 103 7.66 29.44 -7.54
CA GLU A 103 8.12 29.01 -8.87
C GLU A 103 9.27 28.00 -8.82
N THR A 104 10.12 28.06 -7.78
CA THR A 104 11.28 27.18 -7.63
C THR A 104 10.82 25.77 -7.28
N HIS A 105 10.02 25.63 -6.22
CA HIS A 105 9.48 24.34 -5.78
C HIS A 105 8.48 23.77 -6.79
N GLN A 106 7.73 24.64 -7.50
CA GLN A 106 6.87 24.19 -8.60
C GLN A 106 7.67 23.59 -9.76
N SER A 107 8.81 24.18 -10.09
CA SER A 107 9.69 23.65 -11.13
C SER A 107 10.33 22.33 -10.69
N GLU A 108 10.80 22.24 -9.43
CA GLU A 108 11.29 21.00 -8.84
C GLU A 108 10.22 19.89 -8.88
N ALA A 109 9.01 20.19 -8.43
CA ALA A 109 7.89 19.25 -8.42
C ALA A 109 7.59 18.71 -9.83
N LYS A 110 7.57 19.57 -10.86
CA LYS A 110 7.38 19.13 -12.25
C LYS A 110 8.47 18.14 -12.70
N VAL A 111 9.74 18.44 -12.41
CA VAL A 111 10.86 17.54 -12.73
C VAL A 111 10.71 16.19 -12.02
N LYS A 112 10.36 16.21 -10.73
CA LYS A 112 10.15 14.98 -9.95
C LYS A 112 8.97 14.16 -10.46
N LEU A 113 7.89 14.82 -10.88
CA LEU A 113 6.73 14.16 -11.47
C LEU A 113 7.11 13.45 -12.78
N GLU A 114 7.85 14.11 -13.67
CA GLU A 114 8.31 13.49 -14.92
C GLU A 114 9.19 12.26 -14.66
N GLN A 115 10.10 12.34 -13.68
CA GLN A 115 10.93 11.20 -13.26
C GLN A 115 10.07 10.02 -12.75
N LEU A 116 9.06 10.30 -11.93
CA LEU A 116 8.12 9.27 -11.44
C LEU A 116 7.29 8.66 -12.57
N ILE A 117 6.81 9.46 -13.52
CA ILE A 117 6.05 8.96 -14.69
C ILE A 117 6.91 8.00 -15.51
N ASN A 118 8.19 8.35 -15.73
CA ASN A 118 9.14 7.47 -16.42
C ASN A 118 9.34 6.16 -15.64
N GLN A 119 9.57 6.24 -14.33
CA GLN A 119 9.73 5.06 -13.47
C GLN A 119 8.49 4.13 -13.49
N VAL A 120 7.27 4.68 -13.45
CA VAL A 120 6.02 3.92 -13.58
C VAL A 120 5.91 3.27 -14.95
N THR A 121 6.27 4.00 -16.01
CA THR A 121 6.20 3.51 -17.39
C THR A 121 7.16 2.34 -17.62
N GLU A 122 8.40 2.46 -17.17
CA GLU A 122 9.44 1.42 -17.31
C GLU A 122 9.12 0.17 -16.49
N SER A 123 8.64 0.35 -15.25
CA SER A 123 8.26 -0.76 -14.36
C SER A 123 6.89 -1.36 -14.67
N ARG A 124 6.11 -0.74 -15.57
CA ARG A 124 4.70 -1.07 -15.87
C ARG A 124 3.84 -1.12 -14.61
N ALA A 125 4.10 -0.22 -13.67
CA ALA A 125 3.38 -0.17 -12.41
C ALA A 125 1.94 0.33 -12.63
N GLY A 126 0.96 -0.38 -12.08
CA GLY A 126 -0.46 0.03 -12.11
C GLY A 126 -0.80 1.10 -11.08
N ILE A 127 0.08 2.06 -10.84
CA ILE A 127 -0.08 3.09 -9.80
C ILE A 127 -0.15 4.49 -10.41
N TYR A 128 -0.86 5.37 -9.72
CA TYR A 128 -0.85 6.80 -10.01
C TYR A 128 0.34 7.46 -9.32
N VAL A 129 0.93 8.47 -9.94
CA VAL A 129 2.03 9.25 -9.37
C VAL A 129 1.71 10.74 -9.41
N ASP A 130 2.10 11.45 -8.36
CA ASP A 130 1.97 12.90 -8.30
C ASP A 130 3.03 13.52 -7.38
N THR A 131 3.01 14.84 -7.27
CA THR A 131 3.84 15.61 -6.34
C THR A 131 2.99 16.50 -5.46
N ILE A 132 3.48 16.78 -4.25
CA ILE A 132 2.88 17.76 -3.35
C ILE A 132 3.96 18.70 -2.82
N ILE A 133 3.68 20.00 -2.89
CA ILE A 133 4.53 21.04 -2.31
C ILE A 133 3.89 21.46 -1.00
N SER A 134 4.63 21.33 0.10
CA SER A 134 4.13 21.76 1.41
C SER A 134 5.27 22.21 2.34
N PRO A 135 5.05 23.19 3.22
CA PRO A 135 6.09 23.65 4.15
C PRO A 135 6.57 22.57 5.12
N SER A 136 5.73 21.56 5.41
CA SER A 136 6.07 20.47 6.31
C SER A 136 5.46 19.14 5.84
N PHE A 137 6.12 18.03 6.21
CA PHE A 137 5.61 16.69 5.93
C PHE A 137 4.23 16.48 6.57
N LYS A 138 4.09 16.95 7.80
CA LYS A 138 2.85 17.00 8.55
C LYS A 138 1.69 17.61 7.76
N THR A 139 1.86 18.81 7.22
CA THR A 139 0.82 19.50 6.44
C THR A 139 0.52 18.80 5.12
N ALA A 140 1.53 18.22 4.46
CA ALA A 140 1.33 17.42 3.26
C ALA A 140 0.45 16.19 3.54
N VAL A 141 0.74 15.45 4.61
CA VAL A 141 -0.07 14.28 5.01
C VAL A 141 -1.51 14.72 5.32
N ALA A 142 -1.70 15.79 6.08
CA ALA A 142 -3.04 16.29 6.41
C ALA A 142 -3.86 16.62 5.16
N GLN A 143 -3.25 17.18 4.11
CA GLN A 143 -3.92 17.47 2.85
C GLN A 143 -4.28 16.18 2.11
N ILE A 144 -3.32 15.28 1.96
CA ILE A 144 -3.46 14.05 1.16
C ILE A 144 -4.52 13.11 1.72
N VAL A 145 -4.57 12.90 3.04
CA VAL A 145 -5.51 11.96 3.65
C VAL A 145 -6.98 12.42 3.54
N GLN A 146 -7.21 13.69 3.20
CA GLN A 146 -8.55 14.26 2.98
C GLN A 146 -8.98 14.26 1.52
N LEU A 147 -8.06 13.95 0.58
CA LEU A 147 -8.38 13.93 -0.84
C LEU A 147 -8.84 12.53 -1.28
N PRO A 148 -9.90 12.46 -2.11
CA PRO A 148 -10.41 11.19 -2.60
C PRO A 148 -9.40 10.51 -3.53
N GLY A 149 -9.48 9.19 -3.62
CA GLY A 149 -8.63 8.41 -4.51
C GLY A 149 -8.99 8.62 -5.99
N ILE A 150 -7.99 8.60 -6.87
CA ILE A 150 -8.18 8.86 -8.31
C ILE A 150 -9.03 7.78 -9.01
N ALA A 151 -9.03 6.57 -8.45
CA ALA A 151 -9.73 5.39 -8.97
C ALA A 151 -11.26 5.41 -8.74
N GLY A 152 -11.81 6.47 -8.13
CA GLY A 152 -13.21 6.53 -7.71
C GLY A 152 -13.51 5.72 -6.44
N MET A 153 -12.50 5.09 -5.84
CA MET A 153 -12.55 4.51 -4.50
C MET A 153 -11.82 5.44 -3.53
N GLU A 154 -12.36 5.59 -2.32
CA GLU A 154 -11.70 6.33 -1.26
C GLU A 154 -10.37 5.67 -0.88
N ASN A 155 -9.38 6.50 -0.61
CA ASN A 155 -8.15 6.01 -0.01
C ASN A 155 -8.44 5.50 1.41
N ASN A 156 -7.82 4.40 1.79
CA ASN A 156 -8.10 3.75 3.07
C ASN A 156 -6.85 3.33 3.84
N SER A 157 -5.69 3.55 3.23
CA SER A 157 -4.40 3.16 3.78
C SER A 157 -3.33 4.17 3.37
N ILE A 158 -2.36 4.40 4.25
CA ILE A 158 -1.18 5.23 3.99
C ILE A 158 0.11 4.43 4.21
N LEU A 159 1.09 4.63 3.33
CA LEU A 159 2.42 4.06 3.39
C LEU A 159 3.46 5.17 3.60
N PHE A 160 4.14 5.08 4.73
CA PHE A 160 5.32 5.85 5.06
C PHE A 160 6.57 5.00 4.89
N GLU A 161 7.71 5.66 4.76
CA GLU A 161 9.00 4.98 4.63
C GLU A 161 10.12 5.74 5.34
N PHE A 162 11.07 5.00 5.91
CA PHE A 162 12.38 5.52 6.28
C PHE A 162 13.46 4.44 6.08
N HIS A 163 14.68 4.87 5.81
CA HIS A 163 15.83 3.97 5.71
C HIS A 163 16.41 3.70 7.10
N GLU A 164 16.90 2.49 7.35
CA GLU A 164 17.39 2.09 8.68
C GLU A 164 18.51 3.00 9.22
N ASP A 165 19.41 3.45 8.35
CA ASP A 165 20.49 4.39 8.69
C ASP A 165 20.07 5.86 8.77
N HIS A 166 18.84 6.18 8.34
CA HIS A 166 18.30 7.54 8.29
C HIS A 166 16.99 7.67 9.09
N PRO A 167 17.04 7.53 10.43
CA PRO A 167 15.87 7.53 11.29
C PRO A 167 15.28 8.92 11.55
N GLU A 168 15.85 10.00 11.00
CA GLU A 168 15.35 11.38 11.20
C GLU A 168 13.91 11.56 10.73
N ALA A 169 13.48 10.79 9.72
CA ALA A 169 12.10 10.84 9.22
C ALA A 169 11.08 10.27 10.21
N ILE A 170 11.50 9.52 11.24
CA ILE A 170 10.58 8.87 12.19
C ILE A 170 9.71 9.89 12.93
N SER A 171 10.24 11.07 13.29
CA SER A 171 9.43 12.10 13.95
C SER A 171 8.25 12.55 13.08
N ASP A 172 8.52 12.79 11.80
CA ASP A 172 7.53 13.24 10.83
C ASP A 172 6.51 12.13 10.55
N ILE A 173 6.96 10.87 10.51
CA ILE A 173 6.10 9.68 10.35
C ILE A 173 5.14 9.54 11.54
N ILE A 174 5.59 9.75 12.78
CA ILE A 174 4.72 9.68 13.96
C ILE A 174 3.59 10.71 13.87
N GLU A 175 3.90 11.92 13.43
CA GLU A 175 2.88 12.96 13.20
C GLU A 175 1.95 12.59 12.04
N GLY A 176 2.49 12.07 10.94
CA GLY A 176 1.70 11.58 9.81
C GLY A 176 0.73 10.47 10.20
N CYS A 177 1.20 9.49 10.99
CA CYS A 177 0.34 8.45 11.57
C CYS A 177 -0.77 9.03 12.45
N HIS A 178 -0.52 10.14 13.16
CA HIS A 178 -1.56 10.78 13.94
C HIS A 178 -2.69 11.31 13.06
N PHE A 179 -2.39 11.99 11.95
CA PHE A 179 -3.44 12.48 11.04
C PHE A 179 -4.15 11.36 10.30
N ALA A 180 -3.41 10.35 9.83
CA ALA A 180 -4.02 9.17 9.23
C ALA A 180 -5.00 8.48 10.20
N SER A 181 -4.70 8.46 11.50
CA SER A 181 -5.61 7.89 12.51
C SER A 181 -6.89 8.69 12.74
N VAL A 182 -6.94 9.97 12.37
CA VAL A 182 -8.15 10.81 12.52
C VAL A 182 -9.20 10.47 11.46
N VAL A 183 -8.76 9.97 10.30
CA VAL A 183 -9.63 9.58 9.18
C VAL A 183 -9.76 8.05 9.04
N ASP A 184 -9.44 7.31 10.10
CA ASP A 184 -9.52 5.83 10.16
C ASP A 184 -8.71 5.08 9.09
N PHE A 185 -7.65 5.70 8.55
CA PHE A 185 -6.77 5.04 7.60
C PHE A 185 -5.96 3.93 8.29
N ASN A 186 -5.75 2.84 7.56
CA ASN A 186 -4.71 1.89 7.90
C ASN A 186 -3.35 2.56 7.72
N MET A 187 -2.45 2.36 8.66
CA MET A 187 -1.12 2.95 8.64
C MET A 187 -0.09 1.85 8.41
N THR A 188 0.79 2.09 7.45
CA THR A 188 1.95 1.23 7.20
C THR A 188 3.22 2.08 7.21
N VAL A 189 4.27 1.57 7.85
CA VAL A 189 5.59 2.19 7.86
C VAL A 189 6.59 1.15 7.41
N LEU A 190 7.19 1.37 6.25
CA LEU A 190 8.28 0.54 5.76
C LEU A 190 9.60 1.06 6.32
N ARG A 191 10.31 0.22 7.07
CA ARG A 191 11.74 0.42 7.28
C ARG A 191 12.47 -0.31 6.16
N SER A 192 13.18 0.45 5.33
CA SER A 192 13.98 -0.09 4.23
C SER A 192 15.44 -0.28 4.64
N SER A 193 16.11 -1.21 3.95
CA SER A 193 17.55 -1.46 4.06
C SER A 193 18.20 -1.45 2.67
N ASP A 194 19.53 -1.37 2.60
CA ASP A 194 20.27 -1.49 1.33
C ASP A 194 20.02 -2.82 0.62
N ARG A 195 19.70 -3.88 1.37
CA ARG A 195 19.38 -5.20 0.81
C ARG A 195 18.00 -5.23 0.14
N HIS A 196 17.14 -4.26 0.42
CA HIS A 196 15.74 -4.25 -0.01
C HIS A 196 15.09 -5.61 0.33
N PHE A 197 14.08 -5.99 -0.45
CA PHE A 197 13.33 -7.24 -0.28
C PHE A 197 14.08 -8.53 -0.66
N GLY A 198 15.41 -8.51 -0.79
CA GLY A 198 16.21 -9.70 -1.08
C GLY A 198 15.78 -10.47 -2.35
N TYR A 199 15.59 -11.78 -2.22
CA TYR A 199 15.19 -12.68 -3.31
C TYR A 199 13.67 -12.93 -3.37
N LYS A 200 12.88 -12.28 -2.51
CA LYS A 200 11.40 -12.31 -2.54
C LYS A 200 10.79 -13.73 -2.39
N LYS A 201 11.40 -14.55 -1.53
CA LYS A 201 11.03 -15.96 -1.27
C LYS A 201 10.39 -16.21 0.10
N ARG A 202 10.50 -15.29 1.06
CA ARG A 202 9.97 -15.48 2.41
C ARG A 202 9.43 -14.19 3.02
N ILE A 203 8.15 -14.20 3.39
CA ILE A 203 7.52 -13.15 4.21
C ILE A 203 7.25 -13.74 5.59
N ASP A 204 7.76 -13.11 6.64
CA ASP A 204 7.51 -13.53 8.01
C ASP A 204 6.58 -12.55 8.73
N ILE A 205 5.50 -13.05 9.31
CA ILE A 205 4.51 -12.26 10.04
C ILE A 205 4.67 -12.55 11.53
N TRP A 206 4.79 -11.51 12.35
CA TRP A 206 4.94 -11.64 13.80
C TRP A 206 3.72 -11.10 14.55
N LEU A 207 3.08 -11.97 15.32
CA LEU A 207 1.94 -11.66 16.18
C LEU A 207 2.36 -11.64 17.65
N THR A 208 2.05 -10.54 18.33
CA THR A 208 2.03 -10.46 19.79
C THR A 208 0.58 -10.43 20.30
N PRO A 209 0.32 -10.62 21.61
CA PRO A 209 -1.04 -10.58 22.15
C PRO A 209 -1.78 -9.27 21.87
N GLY A 210 -1.04 -8.17 21.70
CA GLY A 210 -1.61 -6.86 21.38
C GLY A 210 -1.94 -6.63 19.90
N ASP A 211 -1.52 -7.53 19.01
CA ASP A 211 -1.59 -7.33 17.56
C ASP A 211 -2.81 -7.97 16.90
N TYR A 212 -3.70 -8.62 17.65
CA TYR A 212 -4.88 -9.26 17.06
C TYR A 212 -5.79 -8.29 16.28
N ALA A 213 -5.82 -7.02 16.65
CA ALA A 213 -6.52 -5.98 15.87
C ALA A 213 -5.84 -5.68 14.52
N ASN A 214 -4.53 -5.90 14.41
CA ASN A 214 -3.74 -5.68 13.20
C ASN A 214 -3.58 -6.96 12.36
N ALA A 215 -3.75 -8.14 12.97
CA ALA A 215 -3.45 -9.44 12.38
C ALA A 215 -4.08 -9.66 11.01
N ASN A 216 -5.36 -9.30 10.86
CA ASN A 216 -6.09 -9.47 9.60
C ASN A 216 -5.46 -8.67 8.46
N LEU A 217 -5.17 -7.39 8.71
CA LEU A 217 -4.51 -6.55 7.72
C LEU A 217 -3.12 -7.06 7.39
N MET A 218 -2.34 -7.45 8.41
CA MET A 218 -0.97 -7.97 8.22
C MET A 218 -0.95 -9.23 7.32
N ILE A 219 -1.85 -10.17 7.60
CA ILE A 219 -1.98 -11.41 6.85
C ILE A 219 -2.51 -11.14 5.44
N LEU A 220 -3.52 -10.29 5.31
CA LEU A 220 -4.08 -9.90 4.03
C LEU A 220 -3.03 -9.23 3.14
N LEU A 221 -2.23 -8.31 3.69
CA LEU A 221 -1.13 -7.66 2.96
C LEU A 221 -0.09 -8.68 2.50
N ALA A 222 0.27 -9.65 3.33
CA ALA A 222 1.17 -10.74 2.91
C ALA A 222 0.59 -11.50 1.71
N TYR A 223 -0.70 -11.87 1.76
CA TYR A 223 -1.37 -12.56 0.64
C TYR A 223 -1.44 -11.73 -0.64
N ILE A 224 -1.73 -10.42 -0.52
CA ILE A 224 -1.74 -9.49 -1.66
C ILE A 224 -0.34 -9.43 -2.29
N ILE A 225 0.71 -9.25 -1.48
CA ILE A 225 2.10 -9.14 -1.95
C ILE A 225 2.53 -10.41 -2.69
N ILE A 226 2.25 -11.61 -2.14
CA ILE A 226 2.61 -12.87 -2.82
C ILE A 226 1.84 -13.11 -4.12
N GLY A 227 0.73 -12.42 -4.33
CA GLY A 227 0.01 -12.46 -5.61
C GLY A 227 0.87 -11.91 -6.76
N HIS A 228 1.77 -10.97 -6.48
CA HIS A 228 2.60 -10.37 -7.50
C HIS A 228 3.61 -11.40 -8.08
N PRO A 229 3.85 -11.43 -9.41
CA PRO A 229 4.74 -12.41 -10.05
C PRO A 229 6.18 -12.46 -9.50
N GLU A 230 6.69 -11.35 -8.98
CA GLU A 230 8.03 -11.30 -8.36
C GLU A 230 8.14 -12.09 -7.05
N TRP A 231 7.02 -12.29 -6.36
CA TRP A 231 6.93 -13.06 -5.12
C TRP A 231 6.46 -14.50 -5.38
N LYS A 232 6.57 -14.97 -6.62
CA LYS A 232 6.17 -16.33 -7.01
C LYS A 232 6.95 -17.36 -6.19
N ARG A 233 6.23 -18.32 -5.60
CA ARG A 233 6.74 -19.35 -4.67
C ARG A 233 7.23 -18.79 -3.33
N CYS A 234 6.90 -17.55 -2.99
CA CYS A 234 7.13 -17.03 -1.66
C CYS A 234 6.40 -17.88 -0.62
N LYS A 235 7.06 -18.12 0.51
CA LYS A 235 6.48 -18.80 1.68
C LYS A 235 6.14 -17.76 2.74
N ILE A 236 4.93 -17.85 3.29
CA ILE A 236 4.55 -17.05 4.45
C ILE A 236 4.86 -17.85 5.72
N GLY A 237 5.73 -17.32 6.57
CA GLY A 237 5.94 -17.80 7.94
C GLY A 237 5.11 -16.98 8.91
N LEU A 238 4.38 -17.62 9.81
CA LEU A 238 3.64 -16.92 10.85
C LEU A 238 4.18 -17.31 12.22
N PHE A 239 4.59 -16.31 12.99
CA PHE A 239 5.19 -16.47 14.31
C PHE A 239 4.31 -15.82 15.36
N ALA A 240 3.91 -16.61 16.35
CA ALA A 240 3.17 -16.14 17.51
C ALA A 240 4.13 -16.13 18.71
N ALA A 241 4.54 -14.93 19.11
CA ALA A 241 5.55 -14.73 20.15
C ALA A 241 4.88 -14.38 21.49
N PHE A 242 4.88 -15.32 22.42
CA PHE A 242 4.21 -15.19 23.72
C PHE A 242 5.16 -15.52 24.87
N GLU A 243 4.93 -14.86 25.99
CA GLU A 243 5.68 -15.18 27.21
C GLU A 243 5.40 -16.62 27.62
N THR A 244 6.45 -17.33 28.06
CA THR A 244 6.38 -18.77 28.38
C THR A 244 5.29 -19.07 29.42
N SER A 245 5.10 -18.18 30.40
CA SER A 245 4.07 -18.30 31.44
C SER A 245 2.63 -18.16 30.92
N GLU A 246 2.41 -17.44 29.82
CA GLU A 246 1.08 -17.12 29.27
C GLU A 246 0.79 -17.83 27.94
N MET A 247 1.72 -18.68 27.48
CA MET A 247 1.68 -19.31 26.15
C MET A 247 0.36 -20.05 25.89
N ASP A 248 -0.07 -20.91 26.80
CA ASP A 248 -1.27 -21.73 26.61
C ASP A 248 -2.54 -20.88 26.49
N ALA A 249 -2.66 -19.82 27.30
CA ALA A 249 -3.79 -18.91 27.27
C ALA A 249 -3.86 -18.13 25.95
N HIS A 250 -2.75 -17.53 25.51
CA HIS A 250 -2.70 -16.76 24.26
C HIS A 250 -2.86 -17.64 23.03
N VAL A 251 -2.30 -18.85 23.03
CA VAL A 251 -2.50 -19.83 21.96
C VAL A 251 -3.95 -20.30 21.89
N ALA A 252 -4.60 -20.55 23.03
CA ALA A 252 -6.02 -20.91 23.04
C ALA A 252 -6.89 -19.78 22.49
N GLN A 253 -6.57 -18.52 22.82
CA GLN A 253 -7.25 -17.35 22.25
C GLN A 253 -7.01 -17.23 20.74
N LEU A 254 -5.76 -17.35 20.28
CA LEU A 254 -5.43 -17.32 18.85
C LEU A 254 -6.16 -18.41 18.07
N ASN A 255 -6.17 -19.64 18.59
CA ASN A 255 -6.89 -20.76 18.00
C ASN A 255 -8.40 -20.48 17.89
N ARG A 256 -9.00 -19.87 18.92
CA ARG A 256 -10.40 -19.47 18.90
C ARG A 256 -10.68 -18.44 17.82
N LEU A 257 -9.81 -17.42 17.69
CA LEU A 257 -9.95 -16.41 16.64
C LEU A 257 -9.82 -17.00 15.22
N ILE A 258 -8.97 -18.02 15.07
CA ILE A 258 -8.85 -18.79 13.82
C ILE A 258 -10.13 -19.59 13.56
N ASP A 259 -10.63 -20.33 14.55
CA ASP A 259 -11.84 -21.16 14.41
C ASP A 259 -13.10 -20.34 14.12
N GLU A 260 -13.18 -19.12 14.66
CA GLU A 260 -14.25 -18.15 14.39
C GLU A 260 -14.12 -17.49 13.00
N GLY A 261 -13.12 -17.87 12.18
CA GLY A 261 -12.85 -17.26 10.88
C GLY A 261 -12.37 -15.82 10.96
N ARG A 262 -12.05 -15.32 12.16
CA ARG A 262 -11.62 -13.93 12.35
C ARG A 262 -10.20 -13.70 11.88
N ILE A 263 -9.36 -14.72 11.79
CA ILE A 263 -8.00 -14.66 11.27
C ILE A 263 -7.84 -15.72 10.18
N PRO A 264 -7.50 -15.34 8.93
CA PRO A 264 -7.57 -16.22 7.75
C PRO A 264 -6.34 -17.13 7.60
N ILE A 265 -6.10 -18.00 8.58
CA ILE A 265 -4.91 -18.87 8.62
C ILE A 265 -5.22 -20.24 9.20
N SER A 266 -4.48 -21.26 8.77
CA SER A 266 -4.52 -22.57 9.41
C SER A 266 -3.68 -22.59 10.69
N LYS A 267 -4.19 -23.23 11.75
CA LYS A 267 -3.44 -23.50 13.00
C LYS A 267 -2.09 -24.18 12.76
N LYS A 268 -1.98 -25.01 11.71
CA LYS A 268 -0.74 -25.73 11.37
C LYS A 268 0.38 -24.82 10.86
N ASN A 269 0.03 -23.63 10.36
CA ASN A 269 0.99 -22.68 9.81
C ASN A 269 1.52 -21.70 10.87
N VAL A 270 0.97 -21.72 12.09
CA VAL A 270 1.40 -20.88 13.22
C VAL A 270 2.59 -21.54 13.93
N ARG A 271 3.74 -20.87 13.93
CA ARG A 271 4.91 -21.23 14.74
C ARG A 271 4.87 -20.49 16.07
N LYS A 272 4.82 -21.23 17.17
CA LYS A 272 4.79 -20.67 18.51
C LYS A 272 6.23 -20.41 18.98
N ILE A 273 6.54 -19.19 19.37
CA ILE A 273 7.85 -18.78 19.87
C ILE A 273 7.70 -18.40 21.34
N PRO A 274 7.98 -19.33 22.28
CA PRO A 274 8.06 -18.98 23.69
C PRO A 274 9.28 -18.10 23.91
N TRP A 275 9.09 -17.04 24.69
CA TRP A 275 10.20 -16.24 25.18
C TRP A 275 10.04 -15.94 26.66
N ASP A 276 11.18 -15.66 27.27
CA ASP A 276 11.28 -15.27 28.67
C ASP A 276 11.77 -13.82 28.68
N LYS A 277 10.94 -12.93 29.21
CA LYS A 277 11.20 -11.48 29.25
C LYS A 277 12.49 -11.16 30.01
N ASP A 278 12.87 -12.01 30.95
CA ASP A 278 14.06 -11.83 31.78
C ASP A 278 15.34 -12.33 31.09
N LYS A 279 15.20 -13.23 30.11
CA LYS A 279 16.35 -13.87 29.42
C LYS A 279 16.63 -13.34 28.02
N SER A 280 15.60 -12.93 27.30
CA SER A 280 15.74 -12.49 25.90
C SER A 280 14.71 -11.43 25.56
N SER A 281 15.05 -10.51 24.65
CA SER A 281 14.10 -9.52 24.18
C SER A 281 13.27 -10.07 23.01
N TYR A 282 12.06 -9.53 22.82
CA TYR A 282 11.22 -9.84 21.66
C TYR A 282 11.98 -9.62 20.35
N GLU A 283 12.74 -8.53 20.26
CA GLU A 283 13.48 -8.13 19.06
C GLU A 283 14.64 -9.10 18.75
N ALA A 284 15.24 -9.70 19.77
CA ALA A 284 16.23 -10.76 19.62
C ALA A 284 15.60 -12.03 19.02
N GLN A 285 14.38 -12.39 19.44
CA GLN A 285 13.65 -13.54 18.89
C GLN A 285 13.27 -13.32 17.41
N VAL A 286 12.80 -12.12 17.08
CA VAL A 286 12.50 -11.75 15.68
C VAL A 286 13.76 -11.88 14.82
N SER A 287 14.87 -11.34 15.30
CA SER A 287 16.16 -11.37 14.61
C SER A 287 16.65 -12.80 14.40
N LEU A 288 16.61 -13.65 15.44
CA LEU A 288 17.06 -15.04 15.37
C LEU A 288 16.29 -15.87 14.33
N HIS A 289 14.98 -15.69 14.23
CA HIS A 289 14.12 -16.53 13.39
C HIS A 289 13.87 -15.97 11.98
N SER A 290 14.06 -14.65 11.78
CA SER A 290 13.66 -13.93 10.56
C SER A 290 14.79 -13.13 9.89
N GLU A 291 16.06 -13.35 10.28
CA GLU A 291 17.21 -12.71 9.62
C GLU A 291 17.24 -12.96 8.10
N ALA A 292 16.88 -14.16 7.68
CA ALA A 292 16.84 -14.55 6.27
C ALA A 292 15.50 -14.23 5.57
N ALA A 293 14.56 -13.55 6.25
CA ALA A 293 13.31 -13.15 5.63
C ALA A 293 13.54 -11.98 4.66
N ASP A 294 12.79 -11.99 3.57
CA ASP A 294 12.81 -10.93 2.56
C ASP A 294 11.94 -9.74 2.97
N LEU A 295 10.90 -10.00 3.76
CA LEU A 295 10.06 -8.97 4.38
C LEU A 295 9.52 -9.51 5.70
N VAL A 296 9.62 -8.71 6.77
CA VAL A 296 8.95 -8.99 8.03
C VAL A 296 7.76 -8.04 8.19
N ILE A 297 6.58 -8.58 8.52
CA ILE A 297 5.37 -7.79 8.79
C ILE A 297 5.04 -7.92 10.27
N MET A 298 4.88 -6.78 10.95
CA MET A 298 4.53 -6.77 12.38
C MET A 298 3.61 -5.62 12.75
N GLY A 299 2.85 -5.82 13.83
CA GLY A 299 1.93 -4.81 14.33
C GLY A 299 2.63 -3.70 15.11
N PHE A 300 2.02 -2.51 15.13
CA PHE A 300 2.41 -1.47 16.09
C PHE A 300 1.19 -0.77 16.71
N SER A 301 1.43 -0.12 17.85
CA SER A 301 0.43 0.68 18.56
C SER A 301 0.81 2.15 18.50
N LEU A 302 -0.08 3.00 18.00
CA LEU A 302 0.15 4.45 17.93
C LEU A 302 0.41 5.06 19.31
N LYS A 303 -0.26 4.56 20.37
CA LYS A 303 -0.04 5.02 21.75
C LYS A 303 1.38 4.69 22.23
N LYS A 304 1.85 3.47 21.98
CA LYS A 304 3.21 3.05 22.34
C LYS A 304 4.27 3.80 21.50
N LEU A 305 4.00 3.97 20.21
CA LEU A 305 4.88 4.68 19.26
C LEU A 305 5.10 6.15 19.66
N LYS A 306 4.04 6.84 20.12
CA LYS A 306 4.18 8.21 20.63
C LYS A 306 4.97 8.24 21.94
N LYS A 307 4.72 7.29 22.84
CA LYS A 307 5.39 7.22 24.15
C LYS A 307 6.88 6.93 24.03
N ASP A 308 7.28 6.07 23.10
CA ASP A 308 8.68 5.67 22.89
C ASP A 308 9.41 6.51 21.83
N LYS A 309 8.76 7.53 21.28
CA LYS A 309 9.29 8.41 20.22
C LYS A 309 9.78 7.62 18.99
N GLY A 310 9.07 6.55 18.63
CA GLY A 310 9.39 5.73 17.46
C GLY A 310 10.58 4.81 17.64
N ASN A 311 11.08 4.63 18.87
CA ASN A 311 12.24 3.78 19.12
C ASN A 311 11.99 2.33 18.69
N PHE A 312 10.76 1.83 18.83
CA PHE A 312 10.35 0.50 18.38
C PHE A 312 10.77 0.19 16.93
N PHE A 313 10.66 1.14 16.00
CA PHE A 313 11.00 0.90 14.59
C PHE A 313 12.49 0.60 14.35
N LYS A 314 13.35 1.01 15.29
CA LYS A 314 14.82 0.90 15.19
C LYS A 314 15.40 -0.36 15.83
N LYS A 315 14.60 -1.14 16.54
CA LYS A 315 15.13 -2.19 17.44
C LYS A 315 15.52 -3.51 16.77
N PHE A 316 15.29 -3.68 15.47
CA PHE A 316 15.44 -4.97 14.79
C PHE A 316 16.65 -4.97 13.83
N GLY A 317 17.87 -4.84 14.35
CA GLY A 317 19.06 -4.56 13.53
C GLY A 317 19.46 -5.65 12.52
N ASN A 318 19.18 -6.93 12.78
CA ASN A 318 19.57 -8.02 11.87
C ASN A 318 18.51 -8.31 10.80
N VAL A 319 17.31 -7.76 10.97
CA VAL A 319 16.23 -7.91 10.00
C VAL A 319 16.35 -6.79 8.98
N LYS A 320 16.22 -7.11 7.71
CA LYS A 320 16.38 -6.16 6.62
C LYS A 320 15.16 -5.25 6.52
N ASP A 321 14.19 -5.64 5.70
CA ASP A 321 13.01 -4.82 5.45
C ASP A 321 11.86 -5.23 6.37
N ILE A 322 11.26 -4.23 7.03
CA ILE A 322 10.14 -4.43 7.96
C ILE A 322 8.99 -3.52 7.58
N LEU A 323 7.81 -4.11 7.40
CA LEU A 323 6.55 -3.40 7.28
C LEU A 323 5.83 -3.40 8.63
N PHE A 324 5.83 -2.26 9.30
CA PHE A 324 5.03 -2.03 10.49
C PHE A 324 3.60 -1.68 10.10
N VAL A 325 2.63 -2.37 10.67
CA VAL A 325 1.21 -2.26 10.28
C VAL A 325 0.36 -1.88 11.49
N LYS A 326 -0.54 -0.92 11.27
CA LYS A 326 -1.63 -0.63 12.20
C LYS A 326 -2.94 -0.51 11.43
N ALA A 327 -3.92 -1.34 11.78
CA ALA A 327 -5.27 -1.21 11.27
C ALA A 327 -5.94 0.06 11.83
N GLY A 328 -6.57 0.83 10.94
CA GLY A 328 -7.43 1.97 11.26
C GLY A 328 -8.91 1.58 11.36
N GLN A 329 -9.29 0.53 10.63
CA GLN A 329 -10.65 0.01 10.54
C GLN A 329 -10.70 -1.51 10.77
N LYS A 330 -11.87 -2.05 11.10
CA LYS A 330 -12.07 -3.49 11.25
C LYS A 330 -12.17 -4.15 9.87
N ILE A 331 -11.18 -4.98 9.53
CA ILE A 331 -11.17 -5.75 8.29
C ILE A 331 -11.71 -7.16 8.58
N VAL A 332 -12.81 -7.52 7.93
CA VAL A 332 -13.41 -8.86 7.97
C VAL A 332 -13.14 -9.54 6.64
N ILE A 333 -12.55 -10.72 6.67
CA ILE A 333 -12.29 -11.53 5.48
C ILE A 333 -13.35 -12.62 5.47
N THR A 334 -14.34 -12.48 4.60
CA THR A 334 -15.38 -13.51 4.40
C THR A 334 -14.90 -14.51 3.35
N GLU A 335 -14.92 -15.80 3.68
CA GLU A 335 -14.73 -16.89 2.71
C GLU A 335 -15.97 -17.02 1.81
N THR A 336 -16.13 -16.12 0.86
CA THR A 336 -17.09 -16.30 -0.26
C THR A 336 -16.64 -15.41 -1.40
N ASP A 337 -15.87 -16.01 -2.32
CA ASP A 337 -15.84 -15.67 -3.74
C ASP A 337 -15.18 -16.86 -4.47
N GLU A 338 -15.82 -18.04 -4.39
CA GLU A 338 -15.74 -19.03 -5.46
C GLU A 338 -16.94 -18.75 -6.38
N GLY A 339 -16.67 -18.17 -7.55
CA GLY A 339 -17.62 -17.90 -8.62
C GLY A 339 -16.93 -17.87 -9.96
#